data_AF-A0A9R0K5V1-F1
#
_entry.id   AF-A0A9R0K5V1-F1
#
_cell.length_a   1.000
_cell.length_b   1.000
_cell.length_c   1.000
_cell.angle_alpha   90.00
_cell.angle_beta   90.00
_cell.angle_gamma   90.00
#
_symmetry.space_group_name_H-M   'P 1'
#
loop_
_entity.id
_entity.type
_entity.pdbx_description
1 polymer ?
#
loop_
_entity_poly.entity_id
_entity_poly.type
_entity_poly.pdbx_seq_one_letter_code
_entity_poly.pdbx_strand_id
1 'polypeptide(L)'
;MANCAGCLNPSRTLYKGKILSPLTSPDPGSHCCYNKQGFRLKRKFQGIYASSTMSTPNNPQPASSIDVLNQGNGNPEVLQAIEGSLYNCLSETNLHLTVPGLKSKTRGKVRDIYDGGDFLVLVTTDRQSAFDRVLASIPFKGQVLNETSLWWFDQTHHITPNAVLSVPDKNVTIAKKCTIFPVEFVVRGFVTGSTDTSLWTVYKNGVRNYCGNTLPDGLVKNQRLERNILTPTTKSADHDVPVTPHEIIEHGLMTKSDFDEVSEKALNLFEYGQRVALEHGLILVDTKYEFGKTSDGTIVLVDEVHTPDSSRYWISSSYEERFRNVLEPENVDKEFLRLWFKDHCNPYEDKVLPDAPKELVCELASRM
;
A
#
# COMPACT_ATOMS: atom_id res chain seq x y z
N MET A 1 8.19 -28.64 30.47
CA MET A 1 9.47 -27.99 30.13
C MET A 1 9.51 -27.80 28.63
N ALA A 2 9.04 -26.66 28.16
CA ALA A 2 8.99 -26.28 26.75
C ALA A 2 9.75 -24.95 26.63
N ASN A 3 10.84 -24.96 25.86
CA ASN A 3 11.63 -23.76 25.60
C ASN A 3 11.07 -23.05 24.37
N CYS A 4 10.67 -21.80 24.57
CA CYS A 4 10.29 -20.84 23.55
C CYS A 4 11.50 -20.51 22.66
N ALA A 5 11.30 -20.54 21.35
CA ALA A 5 12.25 -19.99 20.38
C ALA A 5 12.05 -18.46 20.31
N GLY A 6 13.13 -17.73 20.55
CA GLY A 6 13.16 -16.27 20.66
C GLY A 6 13.01 -15.52 19.34
N CYS A 7 12.64 -14.25 19.51
CA CYS A 7 12.36 -13.23 18.51
C CYS A 7 13.46 -13.06 17.44
N LEU A 8 13.04 -12.88 16.18
CA LEU A 8 13.89 -12.67 14.99
C LEU A 8 14.25 -11.19 14.74
N ASN A 9 14.73 -10.47 15.75
CA ASN A 9 15.27 -9.12 15.56
C ASN A 9 16.70 -9.03 16.13
N PRO A 10 17.75 -8.96 15.31
CA PRO A 10 19.06 -8.53 15.80
C PRO A 10 19.03 -7.02 16.10
N SER A 11 19.49 -6.67 17.30
CA SER A 11 19.74 -5.29 17.73
C SER A 11 20.74 -4.58 16.80
N ARG A 12 20.43 -3.33 16.43
CA ARG A 12 21.20 -2.45 15.53
C ARG A 12 22.72 -2.56 15.72
N THR A 13 23.46 -2.75 14.62
CA THR A 13 24.89 -2.45 14.55
C THR A 13 25.09 -1.14 13.79
N LEU A 14 25.55 -0.10 14.49
CA LEU A 14 26.15 1.09 13.89
C LEU A 14 27.52 0.71 13.32
N TYR A 15 27.78 0.98 12.04
CA TYR A 15 29.16 0.94 11.52
C TYR A 15 29.53 2.25 10.83
N LYS A 16 30.50 2.94 11.45
CA LYS A 16 31.36 3.96 10.83
C LYS A 16 32.37 3.24 9.94
N GLY A 17 32.61 3.80 8.75
CA GLY A 17 33.41 3.16 7.70
C GLY A 17 34.89 2.96 8.01
N LYS A 18 35.48 2.00 7.30
CA LYS A 18 36.86 2.05 6.82
C LYS A 18 37.02 1.16 5.58
N ILE A 19 37.66 1.74 4.58
CA ILE A 19 38.04 1.17 3.28
C ILE A 19 39.07 0.05 3.48
N LEU A 20 38.93 -1.06 2.74
CA LEU A 20 40.04 -1.93 2.33
C LEU A 20 39.64 -2.70 1.05
N SER A 21 40.60 -2.80 0.14
CA SER A 21 40.58 -3.24 -1.26
C SER A 21 40.69 -4.78 -1.44
N PRO A 22 40.53 -5.33 -2.67
CA PRO A 22 40.03 -6.68 -2.90
C PRO A 22 41.13 -7.74 -3.13
N LEU A 23 40.84 -9.01 -2.81
CA LEU A 23 41.64 -10.16 -3.25
C LEU A 23 40.75 -11.35 -3.68
N THR A 24 40.78 -11.58 -5.00
CA THR A 24 40.98 -12.85 -5.73
C THR A 24 40.24 -14.14 -5.33
N SER A 25 39.44 -14.65 -6.28
CA SER A 25 39.02 -16.06 -6.49
C SER A 25 40.03 -16.83 -7.38
N PRO A 26 39.81 -18.11 -7.77
CA PRO A 26 39.00 -19.22 -7.20
C PRO A 26 39.83 -20.55 -7.08
N ASP A 27 39.23 -21.63 -6.58
CA ASP A 27 39.40 -22.96 -7.22
C ASP A 27 38.24 -23.94 -6.89
N PRO A 28 37.90 -24.90 -7.78
CA PRO A 28 36.64 -25.63 -7.82
C PRO A 28 36.76 -27.07 -7.28
N GLY A 29 35.62 -27.62 -6.87
CA GLY A 29 35.45 -29.07 -6.78
C GLY A 29 34.64 -29.54 -5.58
N SER A 30 33.36 -29.83 -5.79
CA SER A 30 32.81 -31.13 -5.39
C SER A 30 31.43 -31.31 -6.00
N HIS A 31 31.29 -32.43 -6.72
CA HIS A 31 30.03 -33.00 -7.11
C HIS A 31 29.24 -33.40 -5.86
N CYS A 32 27.96 -33.03 -5.79
CA CYS A 32 27.01 -33.78 -5.00
C CYS A 32 25.64 -33.81 -5.70
N CYS A 33 25.27 -35.01 -6.13
CA CYS A 33 23.96 -35.34 -6.68
C CYS A 33 22.87 -35.06 -5.65
N TYR A 34 21.81 -34.34 -6.03
CA TYR A 34 20.58 -34.32 -5.24
C TYR A 34 19.36 -34.70 -6.09
N ASN A 35 18.67 -35.71 -5.56
CA ASN A 35 17.48 -36.35 -6.09
C ASN A 35 16.32 -35.38 -6.32
N LYS A 36 15.64 -35.55 -7.46
CA LYS A 36 14.30 -35.01 -7.71
C LYS A 36 13.30 -35.77 -6.85
N GLN A 37 12.81 -35.15 -5.77
CA GLN A 37 11.49 -35.49 -5.22
C GLN A 37 10.68 -34.21 -5.07
N GLY A 38 9.58 -34.15 -5.83
CA GLY A 38 8.67 -33.01 -5.85
C GLY A 38 8.03 -32.77 -4.49
N PHE A 39 8.05 -31.52 -4.05
CA PHE A 39 7.29 -31.08 -2.89
C PHE A 39 5.81 -31.06 -3.24
N ARG A 40 5.04 -31.97 -2.65
CA ARG A 40 3.58 -32.01 -2.69
C ARG A 40 3.07 -31.27 -1.45
N LEU A 41 2.68 -29.99 -1.59
CA LEU A 41 2.07 -29.24 -0.49
C LEU A 41 0.71 -29.86 -0.14
N LYS A 42 0.60 -30.41 1.07
CA LYS A 42 -0.68 -30.79 1.67
C LYS A 42 -1.41 -29.52 2.09
N ARG A 43 -2.49 -29.18 1.38
CA ARG A 43 -3.47 -28.18 1.83
C ARG A 43 -4.10 -28.65 3.15
N LYS A 44 -3.86 -27.92 4.23
CA LYS A 44 -4.72 -27.89 5.42
C LYS A 44 -4.96 -26.43 5.77
N PHE A 45 -5.97 -25.84 5.14
CA PHE A 45 -6.69 -24.72 5.71
C PHE A 45 -7.92 -25.29 6.39
N GLN A 46 -8.00 -25.17 7.72
CA GLN A 46 -9.28 -25.29 8.41
C GLN A 46 -10.01 -23.96 8.18
N GLY A 47 -11.07 -24.00 7.37
CA GLY A 47 -11.96 -22.86 7.18
C GLY A 47 -12.61 -22.49 8.50
N ILE A 48 -12.57 -21.22 8.85
CA ILE A 48 -13.37 -20.66 9.93
C ILE A 48 -14.78 -20.51 9.38
N TYR A 49 -15.66 -21.45 9.72
CA TYR A 49 -17.10 -21.31 9.50
C TYR A 49 -17.68 -20.49 10.64
N ALA A 50 -18.29 -19.34 10.31
CA ALA A 50 -19.11 -18.59 11.25
C ALA A 50 -20.41 -19.38 11.52
N SER A 51 -20.49 -20.02 12.69
CA SER A 51 -21.72 -20.60 13.21
C SER A 51 -22.57 -19.48 13.82
N SER A 52 -23.74 -19.21 13.23
CA SER A 52 -24.77 -18.36 13.81
C SER A 52 -25.38 -19.03 15.05
N THR A 53 -25.05 -18.56 16.24
CA THR A 53 -25.77 -18.89 17.48
C THR A 53 -26.66 -17.72 17.89
N MET A 54 -27.89 -18.04 18.28
CA MET A 54 -28.90 -17.09 18.71
C MET A 54 -28.48 -16.30 19.95
N SER A 55 -28.85 -15.03 19.95
CA SER A 55 -28.56 -13.99 20.93
C SER A 55 -29.06 -14.29 22.35
N THR A 56 -28.16 -14.13 23.33
CA THR A 56 -28.51 -13.83 24.73
C THR A 56 -28.46 -12.31 24.94
N PRO A 57 -29.44 -11.69 25.64
CA PRO A 57 -29.45 -10.26 25.85
C PRO A 57 -28.70 -9.93 27.15
N ASN A 58 -27.51 -9.33 27.02
CA ASN A 58 -26.80 -8.47 28.01
C ASN A 58 -25.28 -8.63 27.90
N ASN A 59 -24.73 -8.34 26.72
CA ASN A 59 -23.33 -7.93 26.64
C ASN A 59 -23.31 -6.55 25.96
N PRO A 60 -22.58 -5.55 26.48
CA PRO A 60 -22.38 -4.30 25.76
C PRO A 60 -21.76 -4.65 24.40
N GLN A 61 -22.37 -4.19 23.31
CA GLN A 61 -21.73 -4.32 22.02
C GLN A 61 -20.40 -3.56 22.04
N PRO A 62 -19.31 -4.12 21.48
CA PRO A 62 -18.10 -3.35 21.31
C PRO A 62 -18.43 -2.08 20.52
N ALA A 63 -17.82 -0.95 20.91
CA ALA A 63 -17.98 0.32 20.22
C ALA A 63 -17.78 0.11 18.71
N SER A 64 -18.61 0.75 17.88
CA SER A 64 -18.49 0.61 16.44
C SER A 64 -17.12 1.15 16.00
N SER A 65 -16.52 0.61 14.94
CA SER A 65 -15.24 1.12 14.40
C SER A 65 -15.28 2.64 14.12
N ILE A 66 -16.49 3.16 13.89
CA ILE A 66 -16.82 4.57 13.71
C ILE A 66 -16.67 5.37 15.01
N ASP A 67 -17.01 4.80 16.17
CA ASP A 67 -16.83 5.47 17.48
C ASP A 67 -15.35 5.63 17.84
N VAL A 68 -14.50 4.68 17.40
CA VAL A 68 -13.03 4.73 17.62
C VAL A 68 -12.37 5.78 16.72
N LEU A 69 -12.86 5.97 15.49
CA LEU A 69 -12.37 7.02 14.60
C LEU A 69 -12.89 8.42 14.99
N ASN A 70 -14.13 8.52 15.46
CA ASN A 70 -14.76 9.81 15.81
C ASN A 70 -14.37 10.32 17.20
N GLN A 71 -14.01 9.45 18.14
CA GLN A 71 -13.47 9.87 19.43
C GLN A 71 -11.95 9.99 19.29
N GLY A 72 -11.46 11.22 19.06
CA GLY A 72 -10.02 11.55 18.98
C GLY A 72 -9.17 11.18 20.21
N ASN A 73 -9.72 10.42 21.16
CA ASN A 73 -8.98 9.65 22.15
C ASN A 73 -8.96 8.19 21.70
N GLY A 74 -7.97 7.84 20.86
CA GLY A 74 -7.71 6.46 20.47
C GLY A 74 -7.65 5.56 21.71
N ASN A 75 -7.98 4.28 21.53
CA ASN A 75 -7.95 3.29 22.60
C ASN A 75 -6.61 3.41 23.39
N PRO A 76 -6.63 3.72 24.71
CA PRO A 76 -5.41 3.94 25.48
C PRO A 76 -4.41 2.77 25.40
N GLU A 77 -4.91 1.54 25.25
CA GLU A 77 -4.07 0.35 25.07
C GLU A 77 -3.35 0.37 23.71
N VAL A 78 -4.02 0.85 22.66
CA VAL A 78 -3.43 1.01 21.31
C VAL A 78 -2.36 2.09 21.34
N LEU A 79 -2.64 3.24 21.95
CA LEU A 79 -1.66 4.33 22.08
C LEU A 79 -0.42 3.87 22.87
N GLN A 80 -0.62 3.16 23.98
CA GLN A 80 0.48 2.60 24.77
C GLN A 80 1.31 1.58 23.96
N ALA A 81 0.65 0.72 23.17
CA ALA A 81 1.33 -0.24 22.31
C ALA A 81 2.15 0.47 21.21
N ILE A 82 1.62 1.53 20.62
CA ILE A 82 2.31 2.36 19.61
C ILE A 82 3.55 3.00 20.21
N GLU A 83 3.41 3.69 21.35
CA GLU A 83 4.51 4.36 22.04
C GLU A 83 5.63 3.36 22.43
N GLY A 84 5.24 2.19 22.94
CA GLY A 84 6.17 1.12 23.30
C GLY A 84 6.91 0.50 22.09
N SER A 85 6.39 0.68 20.88
CA SER A 85 6.92 0.12 19.64
C SER A 85 7.68 1.11 18.76
N LEU A 86 7.82 2.39 19.17
CA LEU A 86 8.54 3.42 18.40
C LEU A 86 9.94 2.99 17.96
N TYR A 87 10.63 2.17 18.76
CA TYR A 87 11.99 1.69 18.48
C TYR A 87 12.05 0.25 17.93
N ASN A 88 10.90 -0.39 17.74
CA ASN A 88 10.76 -1.79 17.31
C ASN A 88 10.16 -1.92 15.90
N CYS A 89 10.20 -0.85 15.10
CA CYS A 89 9.69 -0.84 13.73
C CYS A 89 10.51 -1.73 12.79
N LEU A 90 9.82 -2.55 11.99
CA LEU A 90 10.43 -3.35 10.92
C LEU A 90 10.82 -2.44 9.76
N SER A 91 12.03 -1.90 9.78
CA SER A 91 12.49 -0.94 8.76
C SER A 91 13.22 -1.58 7.59
N GLU A 92 13.77 -2.78 7.77
CA GLU A 92 14.56 -3.49 6.77
C GLU A 92 14.61 -4.99 7.08
N THR A 93 14.59 -5.82 6.03
CA THR A 93 14.71 -7.27 6.15
C THR A 93 15.83 -7.82 5.26
N ASN A 94 16.40 -8.97 5.63
CA ASN A 94 17.49 -9.60 4.87
C ASN A 94 17.24 -11.11 4.64
N LEU A 95 16.02 -11.48 4.26
CA LEU A 95 15.62 -12.89 4.15
C LEU A 95 16.44 -13.68 3.13
N HIS A 96 16.90 -13.07 2.03
CA HIS A 96 17.84 -13.69 1.08
C HIS A 96 19.16 -14.19 1.69
N LEU A 97 19.56 -13.70 2.87
CA LEU A 97 20.78 -14.16 3.56
C LEU A 97 20.52 -15.35 4.50
N THR A 98 19.27 -15.58 4.89
CA THR A 98 18.91 -16.52 5.97
C THR A 98 17.93 -17.60 5.53
N VAL A 99 17.17 -17.40 4.45
CA VAL A 99 16.16 -18.32 3.94
C VAL A 99 16.65 -18.95 2.64
N PRO A 100 16.97 -20.26 2.63
CA PRO A 100 17.36 -20.96 1.42
C PRO A 100 16.30 -20.85 0.32
N GLY A 101 16.73 -20.51 -0.89
CA GLY A 101 15.86 -20.39 -2.07
C GLY A 101 15.45 -18.96 -2.43
N LEU A 102 15.63 -17.99 -1.53
CA LEU A 102 15.46 -16.57 -1.87
C LEU A 102 16.75 -16.03 -2.48
N LYS A 103 16.70 -15.61 -3.75
CA LYS A 103 17.90 -15.35 -4.56
C LYS A 103 18.39 -13.91 -4.49
N SER A 104 17.45 -12.96 -4.44
CA SER A 104 17.75 -11.52 -4.51
C SER A 104 16.77 -10.73 -3.67
N LYS A 105 17.15 -9.50 -3.34
CA LYS A 105 16.33 -8.51 -2.66
C LYS A 105 16.18 -7.28 -3.56
N THR A 106 14.95 -6.84 -3.76
CA THR A 106 14.63 -5.51 -4.30
C THR A 106 14.00 -4.70 -3.17
N ARG A 107 14.63 -3.58 -2.80
CA ARG A 107 14.10 -2.67 -1.78
C ARG A 107 13.24 -1.61 -2.45
N GLY A 108 11.93 -1.69 -2.28
CA GLY A 108 11.00 -0.61 -2.62
C GLY A 108 10.88 0.41 -1.48
N LYS A 109 10.07 1.45 -1.71
CA LYS A 109 9.79 2.50 -0.72
C LYS A 109 9.27 1.91 0.60
N VAL A 110 8.26 1.03 0.52
CA VAL A 110 7.58 0.44 1.68
C VAL A 110 7.74 -1.07 1.78
N ARG A 111 8.03 -1.76 0.68
CA ARG A 111 8.17 -3.23 0.65
C ARG A 111 9.59 -3.68 0.34
N ASP A 112 10.04 -4.72 1.01
CA ASP A 112 11.21 -5.52 0.60
C ASP A 112 10.69 -6.74 -0.18
N ILE A 113 11.18 -6.94 -1.40
CA ILE A 113 10.71 -7.97 -2.32
C ILE A 113 11.83 -8.97 -2.55
N TYR A 114 11.53 -10.27 -2.43
CA TYR A 114 12.49 -11.34 -2.67
C TYR A 114 12.04 -12.28 -3.79
N ASP A 115 12.98 -12.66 -4.65
CA ASP A 115 12.73 -13.61 -5.74
C ASP A 115 12.94 -15.06 -5.26
N GLY A 116 11.85 -15.83 -5.20
CA GLY A 116 11.84 -17.26 -4.90
C GLY A 116 11.94 -18.17 -6.14
N GLY A 117 12.15 -17.60 -7.33
CA GLY A 117 12.10 -18.29 -8.62
C GLY A 117 10.71 -18.19 -9.24
N ASP A 118 9.78 -19.03 -8.77
CA ASP A 118 8.41 -19.13 -9.33
C ASP A 118 7.40 -18.23 -8.59
N PHE A 119 7.81 -17.65 -7.47
CA PHE A 119 7.00 -16.77 -6.63
C PHE A 119 7.84 -15.59 -6.13
N LEU A 120 7.16 -14.57 -5.64
CA LEU A 120 7.76 -13.44 -4.95
C LEU A 120 7.37 -13.50 -3.48
N VAL A 121 8.28 -13.12 -2.58
CA VAL A 121 7.98 -12.85 -1.18
C VAL A 121 8.00 -11.35 -0.97
N LEU A 122 6.84 -10.79 -0.63
CA LEU A 122 6.65 -9.37 -0.37
C LEU A 122 6.60 -9.16 1.14
N VAL A 123 7.56 -8.41 1.68
CA VAL A 123 7.57 -8.02 3.09
C VAL A 123 7.20 -6.54 3.19
N THR A 124 6.02 -6.25 3.71
CA THR A 124 5.54 -4.89 3.95
C THR A 124 6.14 -4.38 5.25
N THR A 125 6.97 -3.34 5.12
CA THR A 125 7.76 -2.77 6.22
C THR A 125 7.03 -1.59 6.85
N ASP A 126 7.54 -1.16 8.00
CA ASP A 126 7.02 -0.01 8.74
C ASP A 126 7.51 1.34 8.18
N ARG A 127 8.28 1.33 7.08
CA ARG A 127 8.77 2.56 6.44
C ARG A 127 7.61 3.39 5.91
N GLN A 128 7.58 4.67 6.26
CA GLN A 128 6.70 5.65 5.66
C GLN A 128 7.48 6.54 4.70
N SER A 129 7.03 6.59 3.46
CA SER A 129 7.63 7.44 2.43
C SER A 129 6.70 8.53 1.93
N ALA A 130 7.27 9.68 1.60
CA ALA A 130 6.69 10.73 0.78
C ALA A 130 7.83 11.55 0.15
N PHE A 131 7.54 12.30 -0.91
CA PHE A 131 8.56 13.05 -1.68
C PHE A 131 9.72 12.17 -2.15
N ASP A 132 9.40 10.93 -2.54
CA ASP A 132 10.36 9.90 -2.96
C ASP A 132 11.45 9.53 -1.93
N ARG A 133 11.21 9.85 -0.66
CA ARG A 133 12.11 9.60 0.45
C ARG A 133 11.40 8.85 1.57
N VAL A 134 12.16 8.03 2.31
CA VAL A 134 11.68 7.45 3.57
C VAL A 134 11.79 8.52 4.64
N LEU A 135 10.65 8.93 5.21
CA LEU A 135 10.54 10.04 6.16
C LEU A 135 10.61 9.56 7.62
N ALA A 136 10.00 8.41 7.90
CA ALA A 136 9.92 7.85 9.24
C ALA A 136 9.68 6.34 9.19
N SER A 137 9.69 5.68 10.35
CA SER A 137 9.13 4.35 10.53
C SER A 137 7.96 4.43 11.50
N ILE A 138 6.84 3.83 11.11
CA ILE A 138 5.55 3.94 11.81
C ILE A 138 5.25 2.57 12.42
N PRO A 139 5.14 2.46 13.76
CA PRO A 139 4.87 1.19 14.41
C PRO A 139 3.67 0.46 13.81
N PHE A 140 3.81 -0.85 13.56
CA PHE A 140 2.77 -1.75 13.06
C PHE A 140 2.21 -1.44 11.66
N LYS A 141 2.64 -0.36 11.00
CA LYS A 141 2.17 0.04 9.67
C LYS A 141 2.25 -1.11 8.66
N GLY A 142 3.36 -1.84 8.63
CA GLY A 142 3.53 -2.92 7.67
C GLY A 142 2.50 -4.04 7.83
N GLN A 143 2.06 -4.31 9.06
CA GLN A 143 1.03 -5.29 9.37
C GLN A 143 -0.34 -4.79 8.91
N VAL A 144 -0.69 -3.56 9.30
CA VAL A 144 -1.97 -2.94 8.94
C VAL A 144 -2.15 -2.90 7.42
N LEU A 145 -1.14 -2.43 6.68
CA LEU A 145 -1.20 -2.34 5.21
C LEU A 145 -1.37 -3.70 4.54
N ASN A 146 -0.64 -4.72 5.02
CA ASN A 146 -0.71 -6.05 4.45
C ASN A 146 -2.05 -6.73 4.78
N GLU A 147 -2.49 -6.70 6.05
CA GLU A 147 -3.78 -7.27 6.48
C GLU A 147 -4.97 -6.56 5.81
N THR A 148 -4.90 -5.23 5.64
CA THR A 148 -5.92 -4.45 4.91
C THR A 148 -6.00 -4.90 3.44
N SER A 149 -4.84 -5.03 2.77
CA SER A 149 -4.82 -5.50 1.38
C SER A 149 -5.40 -6.91 1.25
N LEU A 150 -5.06 -7.81 2.17
CA LEU A 150 -5.58 -9.18 2.19
C LEU A 150 -7.09 -9.24 2.36
N TRP A 151 -7.64 -8.39 3.24
CA TRP A 151 -9.08 -8.27 3.39
C TRP A 151 -9.74 -7.79 2.09
N TRP A 152 -9.20 -6.74 1.45
CA TRP A 152 -9.73 -6.24 0.18
C TRP A 152 -9.61 -7.25 -0.95
N PHE A 153 -8.49 -7.99 -1.05
CA PHE A 153 -8.32 -9.05 -2.02
C PHE A 153 -9.40 -10.14 -1.91
N ASP A 154 -9.83 -10.47 -0.70
CA ASP A 154 -10.95 -11.39 -0.46
C ASP A 154 -12.28 -10.75 -0.87
N GLN A 155 -12.53 -9.51 -0.43
CA GLN A 155 -13.77 -8.78 -0.74
C GLN A 155 -13.97 -8.55 -2.25
N THR A 156 -12.89 -8.36 -3.01
CA THR A 156 -12.96 -8.04 -4.44
C THR A 156 -12.68 -9.22 -5.37
N HIS A 157 -12.53 -10.44 -4.83
CA HIS A 157 -12.21 -11.63 -5.63
C HIS A 157 -13.26 -11.91 -6.73
N HIS A 158 -14.51 -11.51 -6.50
CA HIS A 158 -15.60 -11.64 -7.47
C HIS A 158 -15.50 -10.67 -8.66
N ILE A 159 -14.66 -9.63 -8.57
CA ILE A 159 -14.39 -8.64 -9.64
C ILE A 159 -13.15 -9.04 -10.43
N THR A 160 -12.07 -9.40 -9.72
CA THR A 160 -10.82 -9.83 -10.36
C THR A 160 -10.03 -10.76 -9.46
N PRO A 161 -9.36 -11.80 -10.00
CA PRO A 161 -8.41 -12.58 -9.23
C PRO A 161 -7.22 -11.72 -8.80
N ASN A 162 -6.52 -12.16 -7.77
CA ASN A 162 -5.31 -11.52 -7.26
C ASN A 162 -4.11 -12.49 -7.28
N ALA A 163 -2.91 -11.96 -7.05
CA ALA A 163 -1.67 -12.74 -7.10
C ALA A 163 -1.32 -13.47 -5.79
N VAL A 164 -2.09 -13.36 -4.71
CA VAL A 164 -1.74 -13.95 -3.40
C VAL A 164 -1.76 -15.48 -3.45
N LEU A 165 -0.69 -16.12 -2.97
CA LEU A 165 -0.57 -17.57 -2.82
C LEU A 165 -0.68 -18.01 -1.35
N SER A 166 -0.04 -17.27 -0.45
CA SER A 166 -0.11 -17.51 1.00
C SER A 166 0.40 -16.32 1.80
N VAL A 167 0.09 -16.31 3.10
CA VAL A 167 0.44 -15.24 4.05
C VAL A 167 1.01 -15.90 5.30
N PRO A 168 2.33 -16.18 5.35
CA PRO A 168 2.94 -16.87 6.49
C PRO A 168 3.10 -15.99 7.74
N ASP A 169 3.03 -14.67 7.58
CA ASP A 169 3.19 -13.69 8.65
C ASP A 169 2.37 -12.42 8.31
N LYS A 170 1.99 -11.63 9.32
CA LYS A 170 1.20 -10.40 9.14
C LYS A 170 1.87 -9.37 8.24
N ASN A 171 3.20 -9.34 8.18
CA ASN A 171 3.96 -8.46 7.28
C ASN A 171 4.27 -9.10 5.93
N VAL A 172 3.96 -10.39 5.71
CA VAL A 172 4.51 -11.17 4.60
C VAL A 172 3.43 -11.75 3.71
N THR A 173 3.47 -11.42 2.43
CA THR A 173 2.65 -12.02 1.38
C THR A 173 3.54 -12.76 0.38
N ILE A 174 3.24 -14.04 0.14
CA ILE A 174 3.82 -14.82 -0.96
C ILE A 174 2.89 -14.69 -2.16
N ALA A 175 3.41 -14.21 -3.28
CA ALA A 175 2.62 -13.90 -4.49
C ALA A 175 3.12 -14.66 -5.71
N LYS A 176 2.19 -14.98 -6.63
CA LYS A 176 2.45 -15.56 -7.94
C LYS A 176 3.26 -14.55 -8.77
N LYS A 177 4.33 -15.02 -9.41
CA LYS A 177 5.09 -14.19 -10.34
C LYS A 177 4.26 -13.95 -11.61
N CYS A 178 4.18 -12.69 -12.03
CA CYS A 178 3.46 -12.26 -13.22
C CYS A 178 4.22 -11.12 -13.90
N THR A 179 3.91 -10.89 -15.17
CA THR A 179 4.43 -9.75 -15.93
C THR A 179 3.59 -8.53 -15.59
N ILE A 180 4.17 -7.56 -14.88
CA ILE A 180 3.46 -6.35 -14.44
C ILE A 180 3.25 -5.41 -15.63
N PHE A 181 2.03 -4.86 -15.77
CA PHE A 181 1.78 -3.80 -16.73
C PHE A 181 2.50 -2.52 -16.27
N PRO A 182 3.26 -1.82 -17.14
CA PRO A 182 4.03 -0.63 -16.76
C PRO A 182 3.17 0.64 -16.64
N VAL A 183 1.94 0.49 -16.11
CA VAL A 183 0.93 1.53 -15.95
C VAL A 183 0.31 1.39 -14.57
N GLU A 184 0.23 2.50 -13.84
CA GLU A 184 -0.53 2.58 -12.60
C GLU A 184 -1.92 3.15 -12.89
N PHE A 185 -2.95 2.44 -12.45
CA PHE A 185 -4.34 2.80 -12.70
C PHE A 185 -4.87 3.60 -11.51
N VAL A 186 -4.65 4.92 -11.55
CA VAL A 186 -5.21 5.83 -10.53
C VAL A 186 -6.65 6.14 -10.87
N VAL A 187 -7.57 5.80 -9.97
CA VAL A 187 -9.00 6.12 -10.08
C VAL A 187 -9.35 7.20 -9.07
N ARG A 188 -10.12 8.20 -9.50
CA ARG A 188 -10.47 9.36 -8.68
C ARG A 188 -11.98 9.59 -8.65
N GLY A 189 -12.51 9.83 -7.45
CA GLY A 189 -13.90 10.24 -7.23
C GLY A 189 -14.06 11.71 -6.83
N PHE A 190 -12.97 12.41 -6.52
CA PHE A 190 -13.00 13.79 -6.02
C PHE A 190 -11.87 14.65 -6.59
N VAL A 191 -12.13 15.96 -6.68
CA VAL A 191 -11.18 16.98 -7.15
C VAL A 191 -10.29 17.43 -5.99
N THR A 192 -9.32 16.60 -5.60
CA THR A 192 -8.46 16.87 -4.43
C THR A 192 -6.96 16.66 -4.70
N GLY A 193 -6.16 16.80 -3.63
CA GLY A 193 -4.72 16.57 -3.55
C GLY A 193 -3.89 17.85 -3.56
N SER A 194 -2.60 17.69 -3.24
CA SER A 194 -1.61 18.76 -3.08
C SER A 194 -0.32 18.53 -3.87
N THR A 195 -0.23 17.41 -4.59
CA THR A 195 0.92 17.06 -5.45
C THR A 195 0.70 17.59 -6.86
N ASP A 196 1.77 17.72 -7.64
CA ASP A 196 1.72 18.26 -9.01
C ASP A 196 0.88 17.41 -9.96
N THR A 197 0.77 16.11 -9.66
CA THR A 197 -0.05 15.13 -10.41
C THR A 197 -1.45 14.93 -9.82
N SER A 198 -1.84 15.67 -8.78
CA SER A 198 -3.17 15.55 -8.21
C SER A 198 -4.21 16.34 -9.01
N LEU A 199 -5.45 15.83 -9.05
CA LEU A 199 -6.52 16.39 -9.88
C LEU A 199 -6.81 17.86 -9.56
N TRP A 200 -6.78 18.24 -8.27
CA TRP A 200 -6.98 19.63 -7.89
C TRP A 200 -5.86 20.55 -8.40
N THR A 201 -4.59 20.16 -8.21
CA THR A 201 -3.45 20.99 -8.64
C THR A 201 -3.47 21.24 -10.15
N VAL A 202 -3.66 20.20 -10.96
CA VAL A 202 -3.72 20.35 -12.42
C VAL A 202 -4.91 21.21 -12.86
N TYR A 203 -6.09 20.99 -12.24
CA TYR A 203 -7.29 21.75 -12.56
C TYR A 203 -7.16 23.23 -12.18
N LYS A 204 -6.61 23.52 -11.00
CA LYS A 204 -6.31 24.89 -10.53
C LYS A 204 -5.33 25.61 -11.45
N ASN A 205 -4.39 24.88 -12.06
CA ASN A 205 -3.43 25.39 -13.03
C ASN A 205 -4.02 25.58 -14.45
N GLY A 206 -5.34 25.41 -14.62
CA GLY A 206 -6.04 25.67 -15.88
C GLY A 206 -6.15 24.46 -16.81
N VAL A 207 -5.67 23.27 -16.40
CA VAL A 207 -5.83 22.05 -17.20
C VAL A 207 -7.29 21.60 -17.17
N ARG A 208 -7.89 21.40 -18.35
CA ARG A 208 -9.27 20.92 -18.52
C ARG A 208 -9.38 19.59 -19.25
N ASN A 209 -8.30 19.11 -19.86
CA ASN A 209 -8.18 17.75 -20.33
C ASN A 209 -7.07 17.07 -19.55
N TYR A 210 -7.41 16.10 -18.71
CA TYR A 210 -6.45 15.40 -17.88
C TYR A 210 -6.53 13.89 -18.11
N CYS A 211 -5.45 13.30 -18.63
CA CYS A 211 -5.39 11.90 -19.04
C CYS A 211 -6.52 11.48 -20.01
N GLY A 212 -6.99 12.38 -20.87
CA GLY A 212 -8.09 12.12 -21.79
C GLY A 212 -9.49 12.42 -21.21
N ASN A 213 -9.58 12.81 -19.94
CA ASN A 213 -10.84 13.23 -19.32
C ASN A 213 -11.07 14.72 -19.51
N THR A 214 -12.19 15.10 -20.13
CA THR A 214 -12.62 16.51 -20.17
C THR A 214 -13.30 16.87 -18.85
N LEU A 215 -12.77 17.90 -18.18
CA LEU A 215 -13.24 18.41 -16.90
C LEU A 215 -14.07 19.68 -17.13
N PRO A 216 -15.28 19.78 -16.56
CA PRO A 216 -16.09 20.99 -16.69
C PRO A 216 -15.45 22.16 -15.93
N ASP A 217 -15.77 23.38 -16.35
CA ASP A 217 -15.45 24.57 -15.58
C ASP A 217 -16.25 24.65 -14.27
N GLY A 218 -15.76 25.43 -13.32
CA GLY A 218 -16.42 25.68 -12.04
C GLY A 218 -16.19 24.62 -10.95
N LEU A 219 -15.41 23.56 -11.20
CA LEU A 219 -15.03 22.61 -10.15
C LEU A 219 -14.25 23.32 -9.02
N VAL A 220 -14.54 22.95 -7.78
CA VAL A 220 -13.85 23.47 -6.58
C VAL A 220 -13.08 22.35 -5.86
N LYS A 221 -12.13 22.73 -5.00
CA LYS A 221 -11.32 21.77 -4.23
C LYS A 221 -12.23 20.90 -3.37
N ASN A 222 -11.92 19.60 -3.33
CA ASN A 222 -12.61 18.57 -2.57
C ASN A 222 -14.04 18.26 -3.04
N GLN A 223 -14.45 18.77 -4.20
CA GLN A 223 -15.74 18.44 -4.81
C GLN A 223 -15.78 16.99 -5.31
N ARG A 224 -16.90 16.30 -5.07
CA ARG A 224 -17.19 15.00 -5.69
C ARG A 224 -17.40 15.12 -7.20
N LEU A 225 -16.76 14.24 -7.96
CA LEU A 225 -16.96 14.14 -9.41
C LEU A 225 -18.32 13.49 -9.73
N GLU A 226 -18.92 13.86 -10.86
CA GLU A 226 -20.17 13.25 -11.35
C GLU A 226 -20.00 11.75 -11.64
N ARG A 227 -18.80 11.37 -12.10
CA ARG A 227 -18.39 9.98 -12.33
C ARG A 227 -16.94 9.80 -11.92
N ASN A 228 -16.61 8.59 -11.50
CA ASN A 228 -15.22 8.22 -11.27
C ASN A 228 -14.45 8.29 -12.59
N ILE A 229 -13.22 8.81 -12.52
CA ILE A 229 -12.35 8.94 -13.70
C ILE A 229 -11.06 8.18 -13.50
N LEU A 230 -10.53 7.64 -14.60
CA LEU A 230 -9.22 7.02 -14.65
C LEU A 230 -8.18 8.06 -15.09
N THR A 231 -7.11 8.21 -14.33
CA THR A 231 -5.99 9.11 -14.63
C THR A 231 -4.68 8.32 -14.54
N PRO A 232 -4.41 7.43 -15.50
CA PRO A 232 -3.28 6.52 -15.40
C PRO A 232 -1.95 7.26 -15.48
N THR A 233 -0.93 6.66 -14.88
CA THR A 233 0.45 7.12 -14.92
C THR A 233 1.37 6.02 -15.42
N THR A 234 2.47 6.38 -16.07
CA THR A 234 3.53 5.41 -16.40
C THR A 234 4.42 5.19 -15.18
N LYS A 235 4.88 3.95 -15.00
CA LYS A 235 5.82 3.59 -13.94
C LYS A 235 7.24 3.93 -14.38
N SER A 236 7.72 5.13 -14.07
CA SER A 236 9.09 5.57 -14.39
C SER A 236 10.02 5.46 -13.18
N ALA A 237 11.34 5.48 -13.41
CA ALA A 237 12.32 5.38 -12.33
C ALA A 237 12.41 6.66 -11.47
N ASP A 238 12.09 7.82 -12.05
CA ASP A 238 12.28 9.12 -11.41
C ASP A 238 10.98 9.74 -10.88
N HIS A 239 9.87 9.60 -11.59
CA HIS A 239 8.55 10.12 -11.21
C HIS A 239 7.43 9.58 -12.09
N ASP A 240 6.26 9.32 -11.50
CA ASP A 240 5.09 8.84 -12.25
C ASP A 240 4.55 9.94 -13.17
N VAL A 241 4.45 9.68 -14.48
CA VAL A 241 4.03 10.67 -15.48
C VAL A 241 2.59 10.37 -15.91
N PRO A 242 1.66 11.34 -15.81
CA PRO A 242 0.30 11.19 -16.32
C PRO A 242 0.30 10.84 -17.81
N VAL A 243 -0.50 9.86 -18.20
CA VAL A 243 -0.57 9.36 -19.58
C VAL A 243 -2.03 9.18 -20.00
N THR A 244 -2.31 9.34 -21.29
CA THR A 244 -3.63 9.10 -21.87
C THR A 244 -3.80 7.63 -22.31
N PRO A 245 -5.04 7.13 -22.43
CA PRO A 245 -5.30 5.81 -23.02
C PRO A 245 -4.68 5.62 -24.41
N HIS A 246 -4.67 6.67 -25.24
CA HIS A 246 -4.08 6.63 -26.57
C HIS A 246 -2.57 6.39 -26.50
N GLU A 247 -1.87 7.16 -25.70
CA GLU A 247 -0.41 7.05 -25.52
C GLU A 247 -0.01 5.70 -24.91
N ILE A 248 -0.80 5.13 -24.01
CA ILE A 248 -0.55 3.79 -23.44
C ILE A 248 -0.50 2.72 -24.56
N ILE A 249 -1.45 2.79 -25.50
CA ILE A 249 -1.54 1.83 -26.61
C ILE A 249 -0.47 2.11 -27.66
N GLU A 250 -0.29 3.38 -28.02
CA GLU A 250 0.69 3.82 -29.02
C GLU A 250 2.12 3.47 -28.63
N HIS A 251 2.48 3.65 -27.35
CA HIS A 251 3.80 3.31 -26.82
C HIS A 251 3.97 1.80 -26.55
N GLY A 252 2.95 0.97 -26.81
CA GLY A 252 3.00 -0.48 -26.61
C GLY A 252 3.11 -0.89 -25.14
N LEU A 253 2.70 -0.03 -24.21
CA LEU A 253 2.70 -0.34 -22.77
C LEU A 253 1.66 -1.42 -22.45
N MET A 254 0.53 -1.38 -23.15
CA MET A 254 -0.53 -2.38 -23.09
C MET A 254 -1.18 -2.57 -24.45
N THR A 255 -1.75 -3.75 -24.70
CA THR A 255 -2.67 -3.93 -25.83
C THR A 255 -3.98 -3.20 -25.55
N LYS A 256 -4.72 -2.80 -26.59
CA LYS A 256 -6.06 -2.21 -26.41
C LYS A 256 -6.98 -3.11 -25.58
N SER A 257 -6.98 -4.41 -25.85
CA SER A 257 -7.82 -5.38 -25.13
C SER A 257 -7.46 -5.44 -23.64
N ASP A 258 -6.16 -5.46 -23.32
CA ASP A 258 -5.70 -5.50 -21.93
C ASP A 258 -6.03 -4.18 -21.20
N PHE A 259 -5.86 -3.05 -21.88
CA PHE A 259 -6.18 -1.74 -21.31
C PHE A 259 -7.67 -1.60 -21.01
N ASP A 260 -8.54 -2.02 -21.94
CA ASP A 260 -9.99 -1.96 -21.76
C ASP A 260 -10.43 -2.84 -20.57
N GLU A 261 -9.95 -4.09 -20.49
CA GLU A 261 -10.26 -5.01 -19.39
C GLU A 261 -9.77 -4.47 -18.03
N VAL A 262 -8.53 -3.98 -17.97
CA VAL A 262 -7.96 -3.44 -16.72
C VAL A 262 -8.66 -2.15 -16.30
N SER A 263 -9.02 -1.29 -17.24
CA SER A 263 -9.74 -0.04 -16.96
C SER A 263 -11.12 -0.32 -16.36
N GLU A 264 -11.85 -1.28 -16.93
CA GLU A 264 -13.14 -1.73 -16.39
C GLU A 264 -12.98 -2.31 -14.99
N LYS A 265 -12.01 -3.21 -14.78
CA LYS A 265 -11.73 -3.78 -13.45
C LYS A 265 -11.36 -2.70 -12.43
N ALA A 266 -10.51 -1.74 -12.78
CA ALA A 266 -10.09 -0.67 -11.88
C ALA A 266 -11.28 0.22 -11.44
N LEU A 267 -12.16 0.58 -12.38
CA LEU A 267 -13.37 1.35 -12.06
C LEU A 267 -14.33 0.55 -11.18
N ASN A 268 -14.59 -0.73 -11.51
CA ASN A 268 -15.47 -1.60 -10.72
C ASN A 268 -14.92 -1.83 -9.30
N LEU A 269 -13.61 -2.05 -9.16
CA LEU A 269 -12.94 -2.16 -7.85
C LEU A 269 -13.13 -0.87 -7.04
N PHE A 270 -13.01 0.29 -7.69
CA PHE A 270 -13.11 1.57 -6.99
C PHE A 270 -14.53 1.86 -6.54
N GLU A 271 -15.53 1.62 -7.40
CA GLU A 271 -16.95 1.75 -7.05
C GLU A 271 -17.36 0.82 -5.91
N TYR A 272 -16.92 -0.45 -5.96
CA TYR A 272 -17.14 -1.39 -4.87
C TYR A 272 -16.47 -0.92 -3.58
N GLY A 273 -15.22 -0.47 -3.66
CA GLY A 273 -14.46 0.07 -2.53
C GLY A 273 -15.12 1.30 -1.92
N GLN A 274 -15.64 2.21 -2.73
CA GLN A 274 -16.38 3.39 -2.27
C GLN A 274 -17.62 3.00 -1.47
N ARG A 275 -18.40 2.02 -1.95
CA ARG A 275 -19.59 1.54 -1.25
C ARG A 275 -19.22 0.93 0.10
N VAL A 276 -18.26 0.02 0.13
CA VAL A 276 -17.85 -0.70 1.34
C VAL A 276 -17.20 0.24 2.36
N ALA A 277 -16.38 1.20 1.91
CA ALA A 277 -15.81 2.23 2.77
C ALA A 277 -16.91 3.08 3.43
N LEU A 278 -17.92 3.49 2.64
CA LEU A 278 -19.02 4.32 3.14
C LEU A 278 -19.87 3.61 4.19
N GLU A 279 -20.09 2.30 4.02
CA GLU A 279 -20.75 1.44 5.02
C GLU A 279 -20.02 1.45 6.38
N HIS A 280 -18.72 1.75 6.39
CA HIS A 280 -17.86 1.81 7.58
C HIS A 280 -17.47 3.24 7.99
N GLY A 281 -18.18 4.26 7.49
CA GLY A 281 -17.96 5.66 7.90
C GLY A 281 -16.76 6.34 7.23
N LEU A 282 -16.26 5.78 6.12
CA LEU A 282 -15.14 6.33 5.36
C LEU A 282 -15.57 6.68 3.93
N ILE A 283 -14.91 7.67 3.33
CA ILE A 283 -15.03 7.99 1.90
C ILE A 283 -13.73 7.58 1.24
N LEU A 284 -13.79 6.65 0.29
CA LEU A 284 -12.67 6.34 -0.60
C LEU A 284 -12.60 7.39 -1.73
N VAL A 285 -11.56 8.21 -1.69
CA VAL A 285 -11.47 9.47 -2.44
C VAL A 285 -10.78 9.27 -3.79
N ASP A 286 -9.63 8.61 -3.75
CA ASP A 286 -8.87 8.12 -4.88
C ASP A 286 -8.01 6.93 -4.44
N THR A 287 -7.62 6.10 -5.40
CA THR A 287 -6.75 4.94 -5.16
C THR A 287 -5.90 4.65 -6.40
N LYS A 288 -4.78 3.97 -6.19
CA LYS A 288 -3.91 3.45 -7.24
C LYS A 288 -4.00 1.93 -7.28
N TYR A 289 -4.19 1.36 -8.47
CA TYR A 289 -4.09 -0.07 -8.69
C TYR A 289 -2.90 -0.42 -9.58
N GLU A 290 -2.34 -1.61 -9.37
CA GLU A 290 -1.42 -2.25 -10.29
C GLU A 290 -1.97 -3.62 -10.70
N PHE A 291 -1.74 -4.00 -11.94
CA PHE A 291 -2.16 -5.27 -12.50
C PHE A 291 -0.97 -5.98 -13.16
N GLY A 292 -1.04 -7.30 -13.16
CA GLY A 292 -0.09 -8.15 -13.87
C GLY A 292 -0.80 -9.19 -14.71
N LYS A 293 -0.08 -9.74 -15.69
CA LYS A 293 -0.52 -10.85 -16.52
C LYS A 293 0.26 -12.11 -16.18
N THR A 294 -0.43 -13.18 -15.82
CA THR A 294 0.21 -14.47 -15.54
C THR A 294 0.60 -15.18 -16.83
N SER A 295 1.43 -16.22 -16.74
CA SER A 295 1.92 -16.98 -17.89
C SER A 295 0.82 -17.65 -18.73
N ASP A 296 -0.35 -17.89 -18.13
CA ASP A 296 -1.55 -18.41 -18.78
C ASP A 296 -2.41 -17.31 -19.43
N GLY A 297 -2.00 -16.04 -19.35
CA GLY A 297 -2.71 -14.89 -19.90
C GLY A 297 -3.72 -14.23 -18.97
N THR A 298 -3.95 -14.75 -17.76
CA THR A 298 -4.91 -14.17 -16.81
C THR A 298 -4.42 -12.84 -16.25
N ILE A 299 -5.28 -11.82 -16.26
CA ILE A 299 -5.03 -10.54 -15.59
C ILE A 299 -5.37 -10.68 -14.11
N VAL A 300 -4.40 -10.37 -13.25
CA VAL A 300 -4.53 -10.43 -11.79
C VAL A 300 -4.22 -9.08 -11.16
N LEU A 301 -4.93 -8.75 -10.10
CA LEU A 301 -4.62 -7.62 -9.24
C LEU A 301 -3.37 -7.97 -8.41
N VAL A 302 -2.42 -7.04 -8.37
CA VAL A 302 -1.15 -7.18 -7.66
C VAL A 302 -0.99 -6.04 -6.67
N ASP A 303 0.20 -5.95 -6.08
CA ASP A 303 0.59 -4.84 -5.21
C ASP A 303 -0.26 -4.77 -3.93
N GLU A 304 -0.65 -3.57 -3.50
CA GLU A 304 -1.54 -3.35 -2.36
C GLU A 304 -2.85 -2.70 -2.82
N VAL A 305 -3.94 -2.92 -2.07
CA VAL A 305 -5.29 -2.51 -2.48
C VAL A 305 -5.96 -1.76 -1.35
N HIS A 306 -6.44 -0.54 -1.65
CA HIS A 306 -7.32 0.22 -0.76
C HIS A 306 -6.73 0.49 0.64
N THR A 307 -5.40 0.58 0.72
CA THR A 307 -4.68 0.90 1.96
C THR A 307 -4.54 2.43 2.12
N PRO A 308 -4.27 2.95 3.32
CA PRO A 308 -3.93 4.36 3.53
C PRO A 308 -2.66 4.84 2.81
N ASP A 309 -1.83 3.94 2.29
CA ASP A 309 -0.61 4.29 1.55
C ASP A 309 -0.86 4.44 0.04
N SER A 310 -1.79 3.66 -0.52
CA SER A 310 -2.19 3.67 -1.93
C SER A 310 -3.48 4.46 -2.21
N SER A 311 -4.22 4.83 -1.16
CA SER A 311 -5.54 5.47 -1.25
C SER A 311 -5.66 6.66 -0.30
N ARG A 312 -6.51 7.62 -0.70
CA ARG A 312 -6.98 8.67 0.20
C ARG A 312 -8.33 8.29 0.79
N TYR A 313 -8.45 8.47 2.10
CA TYR A 313 -9.66 8.20 2.85
C TYR A 313 -10.04 9.41 3.70
N TRP A 314 -11.31 9.79 3.62
CA TRP A 314 -11.89 10.80 4.49
C TRP A 314 -12.89 10.23 5.48
N ILE A 315 -13.06 10.88 6.62
CA ILE A 315 -14.13 10.59 7.56
C ILE A 315 -15.45 11.08 6.96
N SER A 316 -16.41 10.18 6.76
CA SER A 316 -17.64 10.49 6.03
C SER A 316 -18.54 11.47 6.76
N SER A 317 -18.57 11.39 8.10
CA SER A 317 -19.42 12.23 8.95
C SER A 317 -19.03 13.71 8.92
N SER A 318 -17.77 14.05 8.63
CA SER A 318 -17.30 15.45 8.63
C SER A 318 -17.25 16.09 7.23
N TYR A 319 -17.33 15.31 6.15
CA TYR A 319 -17.10 15.80 4.78
C TYR A 319 -18.05 16.93 4.37
N GLU A 320 -19.37 16.76 4.48
CA GLU A 320 -20.36 17.72 3.98
C GLU A 320 -20.30 19.08 4.71
N GLU A 321 -20.04 19.07 6.01
CA GLU A 321 -19.86 20.30 6.78
C GLU A 321 -18.57 21.01 6.39
N ARG A 322 -17.45 20.27 6.32
CA ARG A 322 -16.15 20.85 5.97
C ARG A 322 -16.13 21.38 4.54
N PHE A 323 -16.72 20.66 3.60
CA PHE A 323 -16.84 21.09 2.21
C PHE A 323 -17.63 22.41 2.07
N ARG A 324 -18.81 22.51 2.72
CA ARG A 324 -19.61 23.76 2.70
C ARG A 324 -18.88 24.96 3.32
N ASN A 325 -18.04 24.70 4.32
CA ASN A 325 -17.25 25.73 5.00
C ASN A 325 -15.87 25.96 4.34
N VAL A 326 -15.59 25.36 3.18
CA VAL A 326 -14.31 25.49 2.46
C VAL A 326 -13.11 25.07 3.32
N LEU A 327 -13.29 24.03 4.12
CA LEU A 327 -12.26 23.39 4.94
C LEU A 327 -11.76 22.11 4.26
N GLU A 328 -10.51 21.73 4.54
CA GLU A 328 -10.02 20.40 4.13
C GLU A 328 -10.85 19.30 4.78
N PRO A 329 -11.08 18.15 4.12
CA PRO A 329 -11.69 16.99 4.76
C PRO A 329 -10.80 16.41 5.84
N GLU A 330 -11.42 15.71 6.79
CA GLU A 330 -10.66 14.96 7.79
C GLU A 330 -10.20 13.65 7.19
N ASN A 331 -8.93 13.30 7.35
CA ASN A 331 -8.30 12.17 6.67
C ASN A 331 -7.60 11.20 7.63
N VAL A 332 -7.49 9.95 7.19
CA VAL A 332 -6.74 8.89 7.88
C VAL A 332 -5.40 8.57 7.21
N ASP A 333 -5.11 9.24 6.09
CA ASP A 333 -3.90 9.02 5.30
C ASP A 333 -2.73 9.90 5.75
N LYS A 334 -1.57 9.71 5.11
CA LYS A 334 -0.29 10.38 5.41
C LYS A 334 -0.20 11.86 5.03
N GLU A 335 -1.29 12.53 4.65
CA GLU A 335 -1.22 13.91 4.16
C GLU A 335 -0.74 14.89 5.24
N PHE A 336 -1.12 14.72 6.50
CA PHE A 336 -0.67 15.62 7.57
C PHE A 336 0.85 15.49 7.83
N LEU A 337 1.42 14.28 7.68
CA LEU A 337 2.88 14.08 7.69
C LEU A 337 3.54 14.84 6.54
N ARG A 338 2.97 14.80 5.34
CA ARG A 338 3.48 15.55 4.18
C ARG A 338 3.47 17.05 4.42
N LEU A 339 2.38 17.59 4.97
CA LEU A 339 2.25 19.00 5.28
C LEU A 339 3.29 19.44 6.31
N TRP A 340 3.46 18.66 7.39
CA TRP A 340 4.49 18.94 8.38
C TRP A 340 5.89 19.06 7.76
N PHE A 341 6.31 18.12 6.91
CA PHE A 341 7.60 18.22 6.24
C PHE A 341 7.70 19.44 5.30
N LYS A 342 6.65 19.77 4.54
CA LYS A 342 6.64 20.97 3.69
C LYS A 342 6.78 22.28 4.48
N ASP A 343 6.25 22.32 5.70
CA ASP A 343 6.29 23.51 6.55
C ASP A 343 7.64 23.67 7.29
N HIS A 344 8.42 22.59 7.42
CA HIS A 344 9.65 22.56 8.23
C HIS A 344 10.94 22.37 7.42
N CYS A 345 10.86 22.00 6.14
CA CYS A 345 12.00 21.84 5.26
C CYS A 345 11.60 21.94 3.78
N ASN A 346 12.58 21.98 2.87
CA ASN A 346 12.34 21.70 1.47
C ASN A 346 12.60 20.20 1.21
N PRO A 347 11.56 19.33 1.21
CA PRO A 347 11.77 17.89 1.15
C PRO A 347 12.42 17.40 -0.16
N TYR A 348 12.36 18.21 -1.22
CA TYR A 348 12.90 17.92 -2.54
C TYR A 348 14.38 18.30 -2.68
N GLU A 349 14.83 19.35 -1.99
CA GLU A 349 16.19 19.90 -2.16
C GLU A 349 17.09 19.65 -0.95
N ASP A 350 16.52 19.58 0.26
CA ASP A 350 17.31 19.49 1.49
C ASP A 350 17.98 18.11 1.59
N LYS A 351 19.32 18.10 1.73
CA LYS A 351 20.11 16.86 1.83
C LYS A 351 19.70 16.02 3.04
N VAL A 352 19.42 16.68 4.16
CA VAL A 352 19.02 16.04 5.42
C VAL A 352 17.67 16.63 5.82
N LEU A 353 16.70 15.75 6.05
CA LEU A 353 15.38 16.15 6.56
C LEU A 353 15.39 16.13 8.09
N PRO A 354 14.59 16.98 8.75
CA PRO A 354 14.35 16.85 10.17
C PRO A 354 13.68 15.50 10.47
N ASP A 355 13.96 14.94 11.65
CA ASP A 355 13.25 13.75 12.12
C ASP A 355 11.77 14.10 12.37
N ALA A 356 10.86 13.20 11.99
CA ALA A 356 9.45 13.35 12.31
C ALA A 356 9.26 13.33 13.84
N PRO A 357 8.50 14.27 14.43
CA PRO A 357 8.18 14.27 15.85
C PRO A 357 7.52 12.96 16.27
N LYS A 358 7.77 12.51 17.51
CA LYS A 358 7.22 11.24 18.01
C LYS A 358 5.71 11.27 18.03
N GLU A 359 5.13 12.40 18.40
CA GLU A 359 3.70 12.64 18.46
C GLU A 359 3.08 12.46 17.07
N LEU A 360 3.75 12.97 16.03
CA LEU A 360 3.33 12.83 14.64
C LEU A 360 3.40 11.37 14.15
N VAL A 361 4.44 10.63 14.57
CA VAL A 361 4.58 9.19 14.30
C VAL A 361 3.49 8.38 15.00
N CYS A 362 3.22 8.67 16.28
CA CYS A 362 2.16 8.00 17.04
C CYS A 362 0.77 8.31 16.48
N GLU A 363 0.53 9.57 16.11
CA GLU A 363 -0.71 9.99 15.47
C GLU A 363 -0.95 9.22 14.17
N LEU A 364 0.07 9.10 13.31
CA LEU A 364 -0.05 8.32 12.07
C LEU A 364 -0.28 6.84 12.32
N ALA A 365 0.42 6.26 13.29
CA ALA A 365 0.19 4.86 13.67
C ALA A 365 -1.23 4.62 14.21
N SER A 366 -1.83 5.60 14.91
CA SER A 366 -3.17 5.48 15.49
C SER A 366 -4.30 5.64 14.47
N ARG A 367 -4.05 6.31 13.34
CA ARG A 367 -5.02 6.53 12.26
C ARG A 367 -5.05 5.38 11.24
N MET A 368 -4.02 4.53 11.26
CA MET A 368 -3.92 3.30 10.48
C MET A 368 -4.60 2.17 11.23
#